data_AF-A0A7Y2UXZ4-F1
#
_entry.id   AF-A0A7Y2UXZ4-F1
#
_cell.length_a   1.000
_cell.length_b   1.000
_cell.length_c   1.000
_cell.angle_alpha   90.00
_cell.angle_beta   90.00
_cell.angle_gamma   90.00
#
_symmetry.space_group_name_H-M   'P 1'
#
loop_
_entity.id
_entity.type
_entity.pdbx_description
1 polymer ?
#
loop_
_entity_poly.entity_id
_entity_poly.type
_entity_poly.pdbx_seq_one_letter_code
_entity_poly.pdbx_strand_id
1 'polypeptide(L)' 'AVFYSPESVAIKKLAPLSAEQIRTAFKNDKLEVFTDPGEFEHFLYQQEIDNTIFLLMSSGNYGGLDLQAFLSHLGIS' A
#
# COMPACT_ATOMS: atom_id res chain seq x y z
N ALA A 1 3.02 -2.04 -5.80
CA ALA A 1 2.92 -2.44 -4.38
C ALA A 1 1.47 -2.70 -3.99
N VAL A 2 1.24 -3.52 -2.96
CA VAL A 2 -0.04 -3.69 -2.27
C VAL A 2 0.20 -3.54 -0.77
N PHE A 3 -0.59 -2.70 -0.11
CA PHE A 3 -0.68 -2.68 1.35
C PHE A 3 -1.87 -3.53 1.79
N TYR A 4 -1.62 -4.43 2.73
CA TYR A 4 -2.59 -5.33 3.32
C TYR A 4 -2.60 -5.16 4.84
N SER A 5 -3.71 -4.67 5.41
CA SER A 5 -3.88 -4.56 6.87
C SER A 5 -4.43 -5.88 7.43
N PRO A 6 -3.64 -6.68 8.19
CA PRO A 6 -4.13 -7.92 8.79
C PRO A 6 -5.26 -7.66 9.79
N GLU A 7 -5.17 -6.54 10.52
CA GLU A 7 -6.19 -6.09 11.46
C GLU A 7 -7.54 -5.86 10.78
N SER A 8 -7.56 -5.16 9.65
CA SER A 8 -8.78 -4.88 8.89
C SER A 8 -9.48 -6.15 8.40
N VAL A 9 -8.71 -7.19 8.11
CA VAL A 9 -9.21 -8.51 7.69
C VAL A 9 -9.72 -9.31 8.88
N ALA A 10 -9.01 -9.27 10.02
CA ALA A 10 -9.40 -9.94 11.25
C ALA A 10 -10.73 -9.41 11.80
N ILE A 11 -10.96 -8.09 11.77
CA ILE A 11 -12.24 -7.46 12.16
C ILE A 11 -13.40 -7.99 11.31
N LYS A 12 -13.15 -8.22 10.02
CA LYS A 12 -14.12 -8.81 9.08
C LYS A 12 -14.28 -10.33 9.22
N LYS A 13 -13.62 -10.95 10.20
CA LYS A 13 -13.59 -12.41 10.46
C LYS A 13 -13.15 -13.23 9.24
N LEU A 14 -12.33 -12.62 8.39
CA LEU A 14 -11.75 -13.28 7.23
C LEU A 14 -10.41 -13.92 7.61
N ALA A 15 -10.03 -14.97 6.91
CA ALA A 15 -8.73 -15.61 7.11
C ALA A 15 -7.60 -14.63 6.72
N PRO A 16 -6.50 -14.58 7.49
CA PRO A 16 -5.34 -13.79 7.10
C PRO A 16 -4.72 -14.33 5.81
N LEU A 17 -4.18 -13.43 5.00
CA LEU A 17 -3.46 -13.77 3.78
C LEU A 17 -1.96 -13.55 3.99
N SER A 18 -1.14 -14.49 3.56
CA SER A 18 0.31 -14.30 3.51
C SER A 18 0.70 -13.46 2.29
N ALA A 19 1.87 -12.82 2.36
CA ALA A 19 2.41 -12.08 1.23
C ALA A 19 2.63 -12.98 -0.01
N GLU A 20 2.99 -14.25 0.19
CA GLU A 20 3.14 -15.22 -0.89
C GLU A 20 1.79 -15.50 -1.57
N GLN A 21 0.74 -15.76 -0.79
CA GLN A 21 -0.61 -15.98 -1.32
C GLN A 21 -1.10 -14.77 -2.14
N ILE A 22 -0.80 -13.55 -1.68
CA ILE A 22 -1.12 -12.32 -2.42
C ILE A 22 -0.35 -12.29 -3.74
N ARG A 23 0.98 -12.49 -3.75
CA ARG A 23 1.78 -12.52 -5.00
C ARG A 23 1.27 -13.56 -6.00
N THR A 24 0.97 -14.76 -5.52
CA THR A 24 0.42 -15.85 -6.34
C THR A 24 -0.94 -15.46 -6.93
N ALA A 25 -1.84 -14.89 -6.13
CA ALA A 25 -3.17 -14.46 -6.58
C ALA A 25 -3.09 -13.36 -7.66
N PHE A 26 -2.16 -12.42 -7.52
CA PHE A 26 -1.88 -11.39 -8.51
C PHE A 26 -1.02 -11.87 -9.69
N LYS A 27 -0.49 -13.10 -9.65
CA LYS A 27 0.43 -13.67 -10.63
C LYS A 27 1.64 -12.75 -10.89
N ASN A 28 2.16 -12.14 -9.84
CA ASN A 28 3.27 -11.21 -9.92
C ASN A 28 4.23 -11.42 -8.75
N ASP A 29 5.32 -12.15 -9.01
CA ASP A 29 6.33 -12.46 -7.99
C ASP A 29 7.10 -11.22 -7.53
N LYS A 30 7.19 -10.20 -8.39
CA LYS A 30 7.80 -8.90 -8.09
C LYS A 30 6.87 -7.95 -7.34
N LEU A 31 5.63 -8.34 -7.06
CA LEU A 31 4.68 -7.50 -6.35
C LEU A 31 5.15 -7.27 -4.92
N GLU A 32 5.58 -6.06 -4.60
CA GLU A 32 5.85 -5.67 -3.22
C GLU A 32 4.56 -5.67 -2.41
N VAL A 33 4.56 -6.42 -1.30
CA VAL A 33 3.43 -6.54 -0.38
C VAL A 33 3.89 -6.04 0.98
N PHE A 34 3.18 -5.04 1.51
CA PHE A 34 3.42 -4.43 2.81
C PHE A 34 2.29 -4.78 3.77
N THR A 35 2.63 -5.14 5.00
CA THR A 35 1.64 -5.37 6.06
C THR A 35 1.77 -4.42 7.24
N ASP A 36 2.86 -3.64 7.26
CA ASP A 36 3.09 -2.55 8.19
C ASP A 36 2.82 -1.21 7.48
N PRO A 37 2.03 -0.31 8.09
CA PRO A 37 1.71 0.98 7.47
C PRO A 37 2.93 1.91 7.36
N GLY A 38 3.88 1.84 8.30
CA GLY A 38 5.10 2.65 8.28
C GLY A 38 6.05 2.23 7.16
N GLU A 39 6.20 0.93 6.91
CA GLU A 39 6.95 0.43 5.75
C GLU A 39 6.32 0.86 4.43
N PHE A 40 4.99 0.82 4.33
CA PHE A 40 4.28 1.26 3.14
C PHE A 40 4.43 2.76 2.89
N GLU A 41 4.29 3.58 3.95
CA GLU A 41 4.53 5.01 3.89
C GLU A 41 5.97 5.30 3.44
N HIS A 42 6.95 4.68 4.09
CA HIS A 42 8.36 4.85 3.74
C HIS A 42 8.64 4.48 2.28
N PHE A 43 8.04 3.40 1.77
CA PHE A 43 8.12 3.03 0.36
C PHE A 43 7.57 4.12 -0.56
N LEU A 44 6.41 4.71 -0.23
CA LEU A 44 5.79 5.76 -1.04
C LEU A 44 6.67 7.01 -1.13
N TYR A 45 7.25 7.45 -0.01
CA TYR A 45 8.13 8.62 0.04
C TYR A 45 9.49 8.42 -0.67
N GLN A 46 9.87 7.19 -0.98
CA GLN A 46 11.07 6.89 -1.77
C GLN A 46 10.84 6.86 -3.29
N GLN A 47 9.59 6.98 -3.76
CA GLN A 47 9.30 6.91 -5.19
C GLN A 47 9.69 8.21 -5.90
N GLU A 48 10.31 8.09 -7.09
CA GLU A 48 10.62 9.24 -7.93
C GLU A 48 9.38 9.74 -8.69
N ILE A 49 9.26 11.06 -8.82
CA ILE A 49 8.09 11.71 -9.45
C ILE A 49 8.30 12.06 -10.92
N ASP A 50 9.54 12.01 -11.43
CA ASP A 50 9.82 12.44 -12.80
C ASP A 50 9.10 11.53 -13.80
N ASN A 51 8.25 12.14 -14.64
CA ASN A 51 7.39 11.48 -15.64
C ASN A 51 6.62 10.24 -15.12
N THR A 52 6.20 10.24 -13.86
CA THR A 52 5.54 9.10 -13.21
C THR A 52 4.08 9.40 -12.88
N ILE A 53 3.19 8.43 -13.13
CA ILE A 53 1.78 8.50 -12.73
C ILE A 53 1.56 7.58 -11.53
N PHE A 54 1.11 8.16 -10.41
CA PHE A 54 0.66 7.41 -9.26
C PHE A 54 -0.82 7.08 -9.37
N LEU A 55 -1.16 5.78 -9.36
CA LEU A 55 -2.53 5.31 -9.22
C LEU A 55 -2.68 4.60 -7.86
N LEU A 56 -3.34 5.27 -6.92
CA LEU A 56 -3.67 4.71 -5.62
C LEU A 56 -5.13 4.21 -5.63
N MET A 57 -5.34 2.93 -5.31
CA MET A 57 -6.67 2.34 -5.12
C MET A 57 -6.77 1.80 -3.70
N SER A 58 -7.87 2.09 -3.01
CA SER A 58 -8.06 1.69 -1.61
C SER A 58 -9.41 1.03 -1.38
N SER A 59 -9.44 0.14 -0.39
CA SER A 59 -10.67 -0.28 0.30
C SER A 59 -10.75 0.23 1.75
N GLY A 60 -9.84 1.15 2.12
CA GLY A 60 -9.70 1.74 3.46
C GLY A 60 -8.83 3.00 3.45
N ASN A 61 -8.06 3.27 4.51
CA ASN A 61 -7.22 4.47 4.65
C ASN A 61 -5.70 4.18 4.62
N TYR A 62 -5.27 3.06 4.05
CA TYR A 62 -3.86 2.64 3.99
C TYR A 62 -3.16 2.54 5.35
N GLY A 63 -3.90 2.23 6.42
CA GLY A 63 -3.33 2.14 7.76
C GLY A 63 -3.04 3.50 8.39
N GLY A 64 -3.74 4.55 7.94
CA GLY A 64 -3.63 5.90 8.49
C GLY A 64 -2.72 6.84 7.70
N LEU A 65 -2.33 6.47 6.47
CA LEU A 65 -1.51 7.32 5.59
C LEU A 65 -2.15 8.70 5.43
N ASP A 66 -1.37 9.75 5.70
CA ASP A 66 -1.76 11.11 5.38
C ASP A 66 -1.52 11.39 3.89
N LEU A 67 -2.53 11.10 3.08
CA LEU A 67 -2.47 11.31 1.63
C LEU A 67 -2.25 12.78 1.28
N GLN A 68 -2.75 13.72 2.07
CA GLN A 68 -2.58 15.14 1.79
C GLN A 68 -1.12 15.55 1.99
N ALA A 69 -0.50 15.11 3.09
CA ALA A 69 0.92 15.32 3.34
C ALA A 69 1.80 14.68 2.26
N PHE A 70 1.43 13.47 1.79
CA PHE A 70 2.14 12.82 0.69
C PHE A 70 2.02 13.62 -0.62
N LEU A 71 0.81 14.00 -1.04
CA LEU A 71 0.64 14.81 -2.25
C LEU A 71 1.39 16.15 -2.19
N SER A 72 1.35 16.81 -1.03
CA SER A 72 2.12 18.04 -0.79
C SER A 72 3.63 17.81 -0.87
N HIS A 73 4.14 16.67 -0.38
CA HIS A 73 5.55 16.29 -0.55
C HIS A 73 5.95 16.13 -2.02
N LEU A 74 5.02 15.67 -2.87
CA LEU A 74 5.23 15.58 -4.32
C LEU A 74 5.05 16.93 -5.05
N GLY A 75 4.77 18.03 -4.33
CA GLY A 75 4.50 19.33 -4.93
C GLY A 75 3.15 19.42 -5.64
N ILE A 76 2.23 18.49 -5.35
CA ILE A 76 0.87 18.46 -5.89
C ILE A 76 -0.05 19.14 -4.86
N SER A 77 -0.63 20.28 -5.25
CA SER A 77 -1.55 21.09 -4.44
C SER A 77 -2.99 20.97 -4.92
#